data_AF-A0A2U2RVS4-F1
#
_entry.id   AF-A0A2U2RVS4-F1
#
_cell.length_a   1.000
_cell.length_b   1.000
_cell.length_c   1.000
_cell.angle_alpha   90.00
_cell.angle_beta   90.00
_cell.angle_gamma   90.00
#
_symmetry.space_group_name_H-M   'P 1'
#
loop_
_entity.id
_entity.type
_entity.pdbx_description
1 polymer ?
#
loop_
_entity_poly.entity_id
_entity_poly.type
_entity_poly.pdbx_seq_one_letter_code
_entity_poly.pdbx_strand_id
1 'polypeptide(L)'
;MNKHLEIMDTTLRDGEQTSGVSFSISEKLTLAQLLLQELNIDRIEIASAHVSEGESKAVKGITDWAKSNDYINRIEILTFVDNGRSINWMKKAGAKVQNLLTKGSLNHLKYQL
;
A
#
# COMPACT_ATOMS: atom_id res chain seq x y z
N MET A 1 -3.97 16.56 -27.09
CA MET A 1 -3.75 15.43 -26.17
C MET A 1 -4.61 15.65 -24.94
N ASN A 2 -5.50 14.72 -24.59
CA ASN A 2 -6.13 14.77 -23.26
C ASN A 2 -5.06 14.46 -22.22
N LYS A 3 -4.93 15.32 -21.20
CA LYS A 3 -4.14 15.01 -20.01
C LYS A 3 -5.00 14.13 -19.12
N HIS A 4 -4.61 12.87 -18.97
CA HIS A 4 -5.14 12.03 -17.91
C HIS A 4 -4.40 12.37 -16.60
N LEU A 5 -5.14 12.49 -15.51
CA LEU A 5 -4.61 12.70 -14.17
C LEU A 5 -5.00 11.47 -13.35
N GLU A 6 -4.00 10.72 -12.89
CA GLU A 6 -4.21 9.60 -11.98
C GLU A 6 -4.30 10.09 -10.54
N ILE A 7 -5.17 9.46 -9.74
CA ILE A 7 -5.27 9.63 -8.30
C ILE A 7 -4.76 8.37 -7.60
N MET A 8 -3.76 8.55 -6.73
CA MET A 8 -3.24 7.52 -5.84
C MET A 8 -3.63 7.87 -4.40
N ASP A 9 -4.57 7.12 -3.82
CA ASP A 9 -4.97 7.31 -2.42
C ASP A 9 -4.01 6.57 -1.47
N THR A 10 -3.63 7.22 -0.36
CA THR A 10 -2.75 6.66 0.67
C THR A 10 -3.44 6.56 2.03
N THR A 11 -4.77 6.68 2.10
CA THR A 11 -5.56 6.68 3.35
C THR A 11 -5.29 5.43 4.19
N LEU A 12 -5.14 4.28 3.54
CA LEU A 12 -4.91 2.99 4.21
C LEU A 12 -3.46 2.78 4.72
N ARG A 13 -2.49 3.57 4.23
CA ARG A 13 -1.08 3.52 4.67
C ARG A 13 -0.67 4.73 5.51
N ASP A 14 -0.83 5.94 4.97
CA ASP A 14 -0.43 7.20 5.60
C ASP A 14 -1.48 7.66 6.61
N GLY A 15 -2.77 7.50 6.27
CA GLY A 15 -3.87 7.82 7.19
C GLY A 15 -3.80 7.03 8.49
N GLU A 16 -3.40 5.75 8.43
CA GLU A 16 -3.18 4.92 9.62
C GLU A 16 -1.96 5.34 10.47
N GLN A 17 -0.98 6.05 9.92
CA GLN A 17 0.14 6.60 10.71
C GLN A 17 -0.29 7.82 11.55
N THR A 18 -1.52 8.30 11.40
CA THR A 18 -2.08 9.36 12.23
C THR A 18 -2.28 8.88 13.66
N SER A 19 -1.82 9.66 14.65
CA SER A 19 -1.94 9.30 16.06
C SER A 19 -3.40 9.08 16.49
N GLY A 20 -3.69 7.89 17.00
CA GLY A 20 -5.04 7.47 17.41
C GLY A 20 -5.88 6.82 16.30
N VAL A 21 -5.35 6.68 15.08
CA VAL A 21 -5.98 5.91 14.00
C VAL A 21 -5.39 4.50 13.96
N SER A 22 -6.25 3.50 13.76
CA SER A 22 -5.88 2.11 13.48
C SER A 22 -7.08 1.45 12.81
N PHE A 23 -6.86 0.71 11.73
CA PHE A 23 -7.91 -0.01 11.04
C PHE A 23 -7.83 -1.51 11.33
N SER A 24 -8.96 -2.12 11.68
CA SER A 24 -9.07 -3.58 11.67
C SER A 24 -8.90 -4.14 10.25
N ILE A 25 -8.55 -5.43 10.16
CA ILE A 25 -8.45 -6.17 8.88
C ILE A 25 -9.73 -6.01 8.04
N SER A 26 -10.90 -6.05 8.69
CA SER A 26 -12.21 -5.85 8.07
C SER A 26 -12.41 -4.42 7.56
N GLU A 27 -12.04 -3.40 8.34
CA GLU A 27 -12.17 -1.99 7.93
C GLU A 27 -11.26 -1.68 6.75
N LYS A 28 -9.99 -2.16 6.75
CA LYS A 28 -9.09 -1.99 5.60
C LYS A 28 -9.64 -2.61 4.32
N LEU A 29 -10.24 -3.80 4.39
CA LEU A 29 -10.84 -4.45 3.22
C LEU A 29 -12.07 -3.69 2.70
N THR A 30 -12.97 -3.26 3.59
CA THR A 30 -14.16 -2.46 3.22
C THR A 30 -13.76 -1.12 2.61
N LEU A 31 -12.78 -0.43 3.19
CA LEU A 31 -12.28 0.84 2.65
C LEU A 31 -11.59 0.65 1.29
N ALA A 32 -10.80 -0.41 1.10
CA ALA A 32 -10.19 -0.72 -0.20
C ALA A 32 -11.26 -0.98 -1.28
N GLN A 33 -12.35 -1.68 -0.93
CA GLN A 33 -13.52 -1.89 -1.79
C GLN A 33 -14.18 -0.56 -2.17
N LEU A 34 -14.51 0.27 -1.18
CA LEU A 34 -15.16 1.58 -1.42
C LEU A 34 -14.30 2.52 -2.28
N LEU A 35 -13.00 2.61 -2.03
CA LEU A 35 -12.08 3.46 -2.80
C LEU A 35 -11.99 3.03 -4.27
N LEU A 36 -12.01 1.73 -4.56
CA LEU A 36 -11.81 1.20 -5.92
C LEU A 36 -13.10 0.99 -6.72
N GLN A 37 -14.21 0.66 -6.05
CA GLN A 37 -15.50 0.37 -6.69
C GLN A 37 -16.44 1.58 -6.72
N GLU A 38 -16.58 2.30 -5.61
CA GLU A 38 -17.55 3.40 -5.49
C GLU A 38 -16.92 4.75 -5.84
N LEU A 39 -15.76 5.06 -5.27
CA LEU A 39 -15.04 6.31 -5.54
C LEU A 39 -14.18 6.23 -6.82
N ASN A 40 -13.91 5.01 -7.31
CA ASN A 40 -13.15 4.71 -8.53
C ASN A 40 -11.76 5.39 -8.60
N ILE A 41 -11.04 5.44 -7.47
CA ILE A 41 -9.65 5.92 -7.40
C ILE A 41 -8.73 5.03 -8.23
N ASP A 42 -7.84 5.59 -9.05
CA ASP A 42 -6.98 4.81 -9.96
C ASP A 42 -6.13 3.78 -9.22
N ARG A 43 -5.45 4.16 -8.14
CA ARG A 43 -4.52 3.30 -7.37
C ARG A 43 -4.64 3.56 -5.86
N ILE A 44 -4.45 2.53 -5.03
CA ILE A 44 -4.45 2.64 -3.57
C ILE A 44 -3.19 2.05 -2.95
N GLU A 45 -2.55 2.79 -2.04
CA GLU A 45 -1.42 2.34 -1.24
C GLU A 45 -1.91 1.89 0.15
N ILE A 46 -1.83 0.58 0.42
CA ILE A 46 -2.61 -0.04 1.50
C ILE A 46 -1.82 -0.41 2.76
N ALA A 47 -0.49 -0.42 2.67
CA ALA A 47 0.39 -0.85 3.75
C ALA A 47 1.84 -0.43 3.53
N SER A 48 2.63 -0.46 4.61
CA SER A 48 4.09 -0.54 4.53
C SER A 48 4.56 -1.98 4.74
N ALA A 49 5.65 -2.38 4.08
CA ALA A 49 6.27 -3.67 4.34
C ALA A 49 6.82 -3.76 5.78
N HIS A 50 6.90 -4.99 6.32
CA HIS A 50 7.47 -5.33 7.64
C HIS A 50 6.75 -4.78 8.89
N VAL A 51 5.52 -4.27 8.79
CA VAL A 51 4.80 -3.72 9.96
C VAL A 51 4.43 -4.81 10.99
N SER A 52 3.60 -5.79 10.62
CA SER A 52 3.18 -6.87 11.54
C SER A 52 2.58 -8.08 10.81
N GLU A 53 2.34 -9.18 11.54
CA GLU A 53 1.52 -10.28 11.01
C GLU A 53 0.07 -9.90 10.76
N GLY A 54 -0.50 -9.01 11.59
CA GLY A 54 -1.86 -8.50 11.40
C GLY A 54 -1.98 -7.74 10.08
N GLU A 55 -0.99 -6.90 9.80
CA GLU A 55 -0.90 -6.16 8.54
C GLU A 55 -0.70 -7.10 7.35
N SER A 56 0.14 -8.13 7.49
CA SER A 56 0.31 -9.14 6.44
C SER A 56 -0.99 -9.91 6.15
N LYS A 57 -1.87 -10.10 7.15
CA LYS A 57 -3.20 -10.70 6.97
C LYS A 57 -4.16 -9.73 6.28
N ALA A 58 -4.14 -8.44 6.62
CA ALA A 58 -4.91 -7.39 5.95
C ALA A 58 -4.55 -7.28 4.45
N VAL A 59 -3.27 -7.13 4.14
CA VAL A 59 -2.77 -7.06 2.75
C VAL A 59 -3.10 -8.32 1.97
N LYS A 60 -2.98 -9.51 2.58
CA LYS A 60 -3.36 -10.75 1.90
C LYS A 60 -4.87 -10.78 1.59
N GLY A 61 -5.72 -10.38 2.54
CA GLY A 61 -7.17 -10.28 2.32
C GLY A 61 -7.53 -9.33 1.18
N ILE A 62 -6.93 -8.14 1.16
CA ILE A 62 -7.15 -7.15 0.09
C ILE A 62 -6.63 -7.66 -1.26
N THR A 63 -5.43 -8.24 -1.33
CA THR A 63 -4.88 -8.69 -2.61
C THR A 63 -5.60 -9.93 -3.17
N ASP A 64 -6.13 -10.82 -2.33
CA ASP A 64 -6.92 -11.97 -2.77
C ASP A 64 -8.30 -11.54 -3.29
N TRP A 65 -8.95 -10.59 -2.61
CA TRP A 65 -10.15 -9.92 -3.13
C TRP A 65 -9.85 -9.18 -4.45
N ALA A 66 -8.77 -8.41 -4.51
CA ALA A 66 -8.40 -7.62 -5.69
C ALA A 66 -8.04 -8.49 -6.90
N LYS A 67 -7.40 -9.66 -6.71
CA LYS A 67 -7.19 -10.65 -7.77
C LYS A 67 -8.52 -11.18 -8.33
N SER A 68 -9.49 -11.41 -7.45
CA SER A 68 -10.81 -11.94 -7.81
C SER A 68 -11.71 -10.93 -8.53
N ASN A 69 -11.36 -9.64 -8.48
CA ASN A 69 -12.13 -8.51 -9.04
C ASN A 69 -11.30 -7.66 -10.03
N ASP A 70 -10.20 -8.21 -10.56
CA ASP A 70 -9.25 -7.57 -11.51
C ASP A 70 -8.61 -6.23 -11.06
N TYR A 71 -8.64 -5.94 -9.76
CA TYR A 71 -8.02 -4.73 -9.18
C TYR A 71 -6.56 -4.92 -8.74
N ILE A 72 -5.95 -6.10 -8.94
CA ILE A 72 -4.62 -6.40 -8.35
C ILE A 72 -3.48 -5.47 -8.81
N ASN A 73 -3.62 -4.82 -9.98
CA ASN A 73 -2.65 -3.84 -10.47
C ASN A 73 -2.91 -2.41 -9.94
N ARG A 74 -4.04 -2.17 -9.25
CA ARG A 74 -4.38 -0.92 -8.51
C ARG A 74 -3.94 -0.97 -7.04
N ILE A 75 -3.36 -2.08 -6.56
CA ILE A 75 -2.93 -2.27 -5.16
C ILE A 75 -1.43 -2.10 -5.03
N GLU A 76 -1.01 -1.10 -4.25
CA GLU A 76 0.40 -0.73 -4.06
C GLU A 76 0.85 -0.89 -2.60
N ILE A 77 2.13 -1.19 -2.40
CA ILE A 77 2.75 -1.40 -1.09
C ILE A 77 4.01 -0.53 -0.99
N LEU A 78 4.12 0.23 0.12
CA LEU A 78 5.34 0.98 0.43
C LEU A 78 6.44 0.02 0.89
N THR A 79 7.62 0.16 0.31
CA THR A 79 8.79 -0.72 0.48
C THR A 79 10.07 0.09 0.61
N PHE A 80 11.18 -0.59 0.93
CA PHE A 80 12.42 0.06 1.35
C PHE A 80 13.64 -0.51 0.63
N VAL A 81 14.72 0.27 0.58
CA VAL A 81 16.03 -0.20 0.08
C VAL A 81 16.68 -1.09 1.15
N ASP A 82 16.22 -2.34 1.25
CA ASP A 82 16.47 -3.22 2.39
C ASP A 82 17.02 -4.61 2.03
N ASN A 83 17.77 -4.69 0.93
CA ASN A 83 18.29 -5.91 0.30
C ASN A 83 17.19 -6.92 -0.07
N GLY A 84 16.02 -6.40 -0.49
CA GLY A 84 14.92 -7.19 -1.01
C GLY A 84 14.09 -7.89 0.07
N ARG A 85 14.25 -7.56 1.35
CA ARG A 85 13.38 -8.09 2.42
C ARG A 85 11.94 -7.60 2.21
N SER A 86 11.75 -6.32 1.90
CA SER A 86 10.45 -5.68 1.69
C SER A 86 9.73 -6.19 0.44
N ILE A 87 10.42 -6.32 -0.69
CA ILE A 87 9.83 -6.89 -1.91
C ILE A 87 9.47 -8.37 -1.75
N ASN A 88 10.23 -9.14 -0.96
CA ASN A 88 9.89 -10.53 -0.64
C ASN A 88 8.68 -10.63 0.30
N TRP A 89 8.54 -9.70 1.25
CA TRP A 89 7.33 -9.57 2.07
C TRP A 89 6.10 -9.24 1.21
N MET A 90 6.20 -8.23 0.34
CA MET A 90 5.15 -7.81 -0.60
C MET A 90 4.67 -8.97 -1.49
N LYS A 91 5.61 -9.72 -2.09
CA LYS A 91 5.32 -10.89 -2.92
C LYS A 91 4.60 -12.01 -2.14
N LYS A 92 5.03 -12.29 -0.90
CA LYS A 92 4.36 -13.26 -0.02
C LYS A 92 2.95 -12.83 0.37
N ALA A 93 2.74 -11.52 0.59
CA ALA A 93 1.45 -10.93 0.87
C ALA A 93 0.54 -10.85 -0.38
N GLY A 94 1.05 -11.22 -1.56
CA GLY A 94 0.27 -11.37 -2.80
C GLY A 94 0.13 -10.12 -3.66
N ALA A 95 0.80 -9.02 -3.30
CA ALA A 95 0.77 -7.76 -4.04
C ALA A 95 1.76 -7.77 -5.23
N LYS A 96 1.50 -6.91 -6.23
CA LYS A 96 2.30 -6.83 -7.47
C LYS A 96 3.05 -5.51 -7.65
N VAL A 97 2.50 -4.40 -7.17
CA VAL A 97 3.05 -3.05 -7.41
C VAL A 97 3.81 -2.55 -6.18
N GLN A 98 4.96 -1.95 -6.42
CA GLN A 98 5.92 -1.55 -5.41
C GLN A 98 6.14 -0.02 -5.43
N ASN A 99 5.85 0.64 -4.32
CA ASN A 99 6.28 2.01 -4.08
C ASN A 99 7.58 1.96 -3.27
N LEU A 100 8.72 2.29 -3.90
CA LEU A 100 10.02 2.19 -3.26
C LEU A 100 10.42 3.53 -2.61
N LEU A 101 10.44 3.56 -1.28
CA LEU A 101 10.95 4.70 -0.53
C LEU A 101 12.48 4.78 -0.67
N THR A 102 12.94 5.87 -1.26
CA THR A 102 14.36 6.21 -1.39
C THR A 102 14.64 7.57 -0.74
N LYS A 103 15.88 7.82 -0.33
CA LYS A 103 16.26 9.10 0.30
C LYS A 103 16.47 10.16 -0.79
N GLY A 104 15.45 10.99 -1.03
CA GLY A 104 15.48 12.07 -2.03
C GLY A 104 16.41 13.26 -1.72
N SER A 105 17.15 13.26 -0.61
CA SER A 105 18.14 14.30 -0.29
C SER A 105 19.37 13.72 0.42
N LEU A 106 20.52 14.37 0.18
CA LEU A 106 21.80 14.02 0.83
C LEU A 106 21.73 14.12 2.35
N ASN A 107 20.90 15.02 2.88
CA ASN A 107 20.69 15.18 4.32
C ASN A 107 20.01 13.95 4.93
N HIS A 108 18.88 13.51 4.35
CA HIS A 108 18.21 12.30 4.82
C HIS A 108 19.04 11.04 4.60
N LEU A 109 19.84 10.98 3.53
CA LEU A 109 20.77 9.87 3.28
C LEU A 109 21.88 9.76 4.33
N LYS A 110 22.38 10.88 4.86
CA LYS A 110 23.46 10.90 5.85
C LYS A 110 22.99 10.75 7.30
N TYR A 111 21.81 11.26 7.65
CA TYR A 111 21.42 11.49 9.04
C TYR A 111 20.13 10.79 9.49
N GLN A 112 19.34 10.23 8.58
CA GLN A 112 18.09 9.55 8.92
C GLN A 112 18.20 8.07 8.52
N LEU A 113 18.70 7.26 9.46
CA LEU A 113 18.67 5.79 9.37
C LEU A 113 17.22 5.28 9.38
#